data_AF-A0A3B0UUQ0-F1
#
_entry.id   AF-A0A3B0UUQ0-F1
#
_cell.length_a   1.000
_cell.length_b   1.000
_cell.length_c   1.000
_cell.angle_alpha   90.00
_cell.angle_beta   90.00
_cell.angle_gamma   90.00
#
_symmetry.space_group_name_H-M   'P 1'
#
loop_
_entity.id
_entity.type
_entity.pdbx_description
1 polymer ?
#
loop_
_entity_poly.entity_id
_entity_poly.type
_entity_poly.pdbx_seq_one_letter_code
_entity_poly.pdbx_strand_id
1 'polypeptide(L)'
;MDDKYKLPENEWIRSSYDDKLKKTLGAKNADFQITKFGVNAQPFYVLMDSKGNVLTQPTAYDLNVNHFITFLDKGLENFKDGKTLFNINKK
;
A
#
# COMPACT_ATOMS: atom_id res chain seq x y z
N MET A 1 -9.11 13.65 -3.18
CA MET A 1 -10.42 14.29 -2.90
C MET A 1 -10.72 14.01 -1.45
N ASP A 2 -10.39 14.94 -0.56
CA ASP A 2 -10.60 14.80 0.88
C ASP A 2 -12.07 15.02 1.21
N ASP A 3 -12.72 14.03 1.80
CA ASP A 3 -14.10 14.15 2.25
C ASP A 3 -14.17 15.17 3.40
N LYS A 4 -14.77 16.33 3.14
CA LYS A 4 -14.80 17.48 4.07
C LYS A 4 -15.83 17.33 5.20
N TYR A 5 -16.43 16.15 5.37
CA TYR A 5 -17.38 15.89 6.43
C TYR A 5 -16.73 16.09 7.80
N LYS A 6 -17.22 17.08 8.56
CA LYS A 6 -16.75 17.37 9.92
C LYS A 6 -17.35 16.36 10.88
N LEU A 7 -16.48 15.71 11.65
CA LEU A 7 -16.87 14.81 12.72
C LEU A 7 -17.34 15.62 13.95
N PRO A 8 -18.28 15.08 14.73
CA PRO A 8 -18.60 15.63 16.05
C PRO A 8 -17.37 15.56 16.98
N GLU A 9 -17.28 16.48 17.95
CA GLU A 9 -16.06 16.68 18.74
C GLU A 9 -15.65 15.45 19.58
N ASN A 10 -16.62 14.65 20.00
CA ASN A 10 -16.42 13.38 20.70
C ASN A 10 -15.76 12.29 19.84
N GLU A 11 -15.74 12.47 18.51
CA GLU A 11 -15.12 11.53 17.57
C GLU A 11 -13.77 12.01 17.03
N TRP A 12 -13.31 13.18 17.46
CA TRP A 12 -12.00 13.71 17.11
C TRP A 12 -10.91 12.85 17.71
N ILE A 13 -9.94 12.48 16.89
CA ILE A 13 -8.77 11.71 17.33
C ILE A 13 -7.53 12.59 17.28
N ARG A 14 -6.62 12.38 18.22
CA ARG A 14 -5.28 12.96 18.19
C ARG A 14 -4.35 11.94 17.55
N SER A 15 -3.72 12.34 16.45
CA SER A 15 -2.80 11.49 15.71
C SER A 15 -1.59 11.13 16.56
N SER A 16 -1.24 9.85 16.61
CA SER A 16 0.05 9.42 17.15
C SER A 16 1.22 9.67 16.19
N TYR A 17 0.95 10.07 14.95
CA TYR A 17 1.94 10.34 13.92
C TYR A 17 2.39 11.81 13.90
N ASP A 18 1.44 12.76 13.95
CA ASP A 18 1.75 14.20 13.85
C ASP A 18 1.26 15.05 15.04
N ASP A 19 0.69 14.42 16.08
CA ASP A 19 0.09 15.05 17.26
C ASP A 19 -1.00 16.11 16.94
N LYS A 20 -1.56 16.07 15.72
CA LYS A 20 -2.66 16.96 15.32
C LYS A 20 -4.00 16.30 15.59
N LEU A 21 -4.97 17.15 15.92
CA LEU A 21 -6.36 16.75 16.04
C LEU A 21 -7.00 16.57 14.66
N LYS A 22 -7.55 15.39 14.37
CA LYS A 22 -8.25 15.07 13.14
C LYS A 22 -9.75 15.29 13.35
N LYS A 23 -10.27 16.34 12.69
CA LYS A 23 -11.65 16.84 12.89
C LYS A 23 -12.61 16.45 11.77
N THR A 24 -12.10 15.89 10.68
CA THR A 24 -12.92 15.45 9.54
C THR A 24 -12.75 13.95 9.32
N LEU A 25 -13.75 13.35 8.69
CA LEU A 25 -13.71 11.92 8.36
C LEU A 25 -12.52 11.59 7.45
N GLY A 26 -12.25 12.43 6.44
CA GLY A 26 -11.07 12.32 5.59
C GLY A 26 -9.77 12.37 6.38
N ALA A 27 -9.61 13.34 7.30
CA ALA A 27 -8.42 13.46 8.13
C ALA A 27 -8.22 12.27 9.08
N LYS A 28 -9.31 11.74 9.65
CA LYS A 28 -9.28 10.55 10.52
C LYS A 28 -8.88 9.29 9.73
N ASN A 29 -9.40 9.14 8.51
CA ASN A 29 -9.08 8.01 7.65
C ASN A 29 -7.65 8.09 7.10
N ALA A 30 -7.18 9.29 6.73
CA ALA A 30 -5.79 9.51 6.32
C ALA A 30 -4.82 9.22 7.48
N ASP A 31 -5.15 9.67 8.69
CA ASP A 31 -4.37 9.37 9.89
C ASP A 31 -4.31 7.87 10.19
N PHE A 32 -5.43 7.16 10.05
CA PHE A 32 -5.47 5.71 10.18
C PHE A 32 -4.55 5.02 9.15
N GLN A 33 -4.55 5.47 7.89
CA GLN A 33 -3.70 4.90 6.85
C GLN A 33 -2.20 5.12 7.13
N ILE A 34 -1.83 6.33 7.54
CA ILE A 34 -0.45 6.69 7.86
C ILE A 34 0.05 5.94 9.10
N THR A 35 -0.73 5.96 10.19
CA THR A 35 -0.34 5.34 11.47
C THR A 35 -0.29 3.82 11.42
N LYS A 36 -1.14 3.17 10.60
CA LYS A 36 -1.23 1.70 10.54
C LYS A 36 -0.37 1.07 9.47
N PHE A 37 -0.18 1.73 8.34
CA PHE A 37 0.50 1.13 7.20
C PHE A 37 1.82 1.82 6.85
N GLY A 38 2.14 2.98 7.46
CA GLY A 38 3.37 3.71 7.13
C GLY A 38 3.40 4.24 5.69
N VAL A 39 2.27 4.15 4.99
CA VAL A 39 2.13 4.53 3.58
C VAL A 39 0.85 5.35 3.46
N ASN A 40 0.98 6.60 3.00
CA ASN A 40 -0.16 7.45 2.60
C ASN A 40 -0.49 7.28 1.10
N ALA A 41 0.04 6.25 0.46
CA ALA A 41 0.13 6.12 -0.98
C ALA A 41 -0.38 4.74 -1.42
N GLN A 42 -1.69 4.67 -1.66
CA GLN A 42 -2.21 3.80 -2.69
C GLN A 42 -1.82 4.41 -4.04
N PRO A 43 -1.50 3.62 -5.08
CA PRO A 43 -1.58 2.15 -5.20
C PRO A 43 -0.38 1.31 -4.68
N PHE A 44 -0.61 0.00 -4.46
CA PHE A 44 0.39 -1.02 -4.12
C PHE A 44 0.23 -2.25 -5.01
N TYR A 45 1.32 -2.76 -5.58
CA TYR A 45 1.32 -3.76 -6.64
C TYR A 45 2.13 -5.01 -6.25
N VAL A 46 1.54 -6.19 -6.47
CA VAL A 46 2.13 -7.50 -6.19
C VAL A 46 1.96 -8.41 -7.41
N LEU A 47 3.02 -9.10 -7.83
CA LEU A 47 2.95 -10.14 -8.87
C LEU A 47 3.09 -11.52 -8.23
N MET A 48 2.15 -12.42 -8.52
CA MET A 48 2.15 -13.78 -8.01
C MET A 48 1.65 -14.80 -9.03
N ASP A 49 2.07 -16.05 -8.85
CA ASP A 49 1.53 -17.19 -9.60
C ASP A 49 0.23 -17.74 -8.99
N SER A 50 -0.34 -18.75 -9.64
CA SER A 50 -1.57 -19.43 -9.18
C SER A 50 -1.43 -20.23 -7.88
N LYS A 51 -0.21 -20.38 -7.35
CA LYS A 51 0.09 -21.09 -6.10
C LYS A 51 0.41 -20.14 -4.94
N GLY A 52 0.29 -18.83 -5.16
CA GLY A 52 0.60 -17.81 -4.17
C GLY A 52 2.09 -17.56 -3.98
N ASN A 53 2.93 -17.94 -4.95
CA ASN A 53 4.32 -17.56 -4.93
C ASN A 53 4.47 -16.14 -5.45
N VAL A 54 5.11 -15.27 -4.66
CA VAL A 54 5.44 -13.91 -5.05
C VAL A 54 6.66 -13.92 -5.96
N LEU A 55 6.53 -13.27 -7.11
CA LEU A 55 7.49 -13.35 -8.22
C LEU A 55 8.52 -12.22 -8.17
N THR A 56 8.19 -11.07 -7.59
CA THR A 56 9.11 -9.94 -7.46
C THR A 56 8.76 -9.15 -6.20
N GLN A 57 9.69 -8.30 -5.73
CA GLN A 57 9.45 -7.44 -4.58
C GLN A 57 8.23 -6.56 -4.89
N PRO A 58 7.19 -6.55 -4.02
CA PRO A 58 6.07 -5.64 -4.19
C PRO A 58 6.52 -4.19 -4.33
N THR A 59 5.85 -3.44 -5.20
CA THR A 59 6.15 -2.02 -5.41
C THR A 59 4.94 -1.15 -5.08
N ALA A 60 5.19 0.05 -4.57
CA ALA A 60 4.16 1.04 -4.33
C ALA A 60 3.94 1.91 -5.58
N TYR A 61 3.18 2.98 -5.43
CA TYR A 61 3.00 3.99 -6.47
C TYR A 61 4.34 4.54 -6.96
N ASP A 62 4.59 4.38 -8.26
CA ASP A 62 5.74 4.93 -8.96
C ASP A 62 5.26 5.60 -10.25
N LEU A 63 5.64 6.87 -10.45
CA LEU A 63 5.35 7.64 -11.65
C LEU A 63 6.30 7.32 -12.81
N ASN A 64 7.39 6.60 -12.54
CA ASN A 64 8.35 6.18 -13.54
C ASN A 64 7.85 4.95 -14.29
N VAL A 65 7.39 5.17 -15.52
CA VAL A 65 6.91 4.10 -16.41
C VAL A 65 7.96 3.01 -16.61
N ASN A 66 9.25 3.35 -16.71
CA ASN A 66 10.32 2.37 -16.91
C ASN A 66 10.50 1.44 -15.70
N HIS A 67 10.33 1.96 -14.47
CA HIS A 67 10.37 1.11 -13.28
C HIS A 67 9.20 0.13 -13.24
N PHE A 68 8.01 0.57 -13.65
CA PHE A 68 6.85 -0.31 -13.70
C PHE A 68 7.00 -1.39 -14.79
N ILE A 69 7.52 -1.04 -15.97
CA ILE A 69 7.87 -2.02 -17.02
C ILE A 69 8.88 -3.03 -16.48
N THR A 70 9.97 -2.57 -15.85
CA THR A 70 11.00 -3.44 -15.27
C THR A 70 10.43 -4.38 -14.20
N PHE A 71 9.48 -3.88 -13.40
CA PHE A 71 8.77 -4.68 -12.41
C PHE A 71 7.95 -5.81 -13.05
N LEU A 72 7.23 -5.52 -14.14
CA LEU A 72 6.46 -6.52 -14.89
C LEU A 72 7.36 -7.53 -15.60
N ASP A 73 8.41 -7.07 -16.28
CA ASP A 73 9.36 -7.91 -17.01
C ASP A 73 10.05 -8.90 -16.06
N LYS A 74 10.48 -8.43 -14.90
CA LYS A 74 11.10 -9.27 -13.87
C LYS A 74 10.13 -10.30 -13.30
N GLY A 75 8.87 -9.92 -13.10
CA GLY A 75 7.82 -10.85 -12.68
C GLY A 75 7.57 -11.94 -13.74
N LEU A 76 7.55 -11.57 -15.01
CA LEU A 76 7.34 -12.50 -16.12
C LEU A 76 8.53 -13.45 -16.31
N GLU A 77 9.76 -12.95 -16.19
CA GLU A 77 10.98 -13.77 -16.21
C GLU A 77 10.94 -14.79 -15.06
N ASN A 78 10.71 -14.33 -13.83
CA ASN A 78 10.65 -15.22 -12.67
C ASN A 78 9.52 -16.26 -12.77
N PHE A 79 8.37 -15.90 -13.36
CA PHE A 79 7.30 -16.85 -13.64
C PHE A 79 7.72 -17.94 -14.61
N LYS A 80 8.41 -17.59 -15.71
CA LYS A 80 8.91 -18.56 -16.70
C LYS A 80 10.00 -19.45 -16.14
N ASP A 81 10.88 -18.90 -15.30
CA ASP A 81 11.99 -19.62 -14.69
C ASP A 81 11.57 -20.44 -13.45
N GLY A 82 10.33 -20.28 -12.97
CA GLY A 82 9.87 -20.88 -11.71
C GLY A 82 10.56 -20.32 -10.47
N LYS A 83 11.14 -19.11 -10.56
CA LYS A 83 11.78 -18.40 -9.44
C LYS A 83 10.73 -17.71 -8.59
N THR A 84 10.90 -17.79 -7.27
CA THR A 84 9.95 -17.22 -6.30
C THR A 84 10.72 -16.57 -5.15
N LEU A 85 10.21 -15.48 -4.61
CA LEU A 85 10.80 -14.81 -3.44
C LEU A 85 10.31 -15.44 -2.14
N PHE A 86 9.00 -15.55 -2.01
CA PHE A 86 8.33 -16.18 -0.88
C PHE A 86 6.95 -16.67 -1.31
N ASN A 87 6.39 -17.61 -0.55
CA ASN A 87 5.03 -18.08 -0.76
C ASN A 87 4.16 -17.55 0.38
N ILE A 88 3.04 -16.89 0.05
CA ILE A 88 2.15 -16.29 1.05
C ILE A 88 1.39 -17.31 1.90
N ASN A 89 1.36 -18.58 1.48
CA ASN A 89 0.69 -19.68 2.16
C ASN A 89 1.64 -20.50 3.05
N LYS A 90 2.96 -20.26 2.99
CA LYS A 90 3.92 -20.89 3.91
C LYS A 90 4.02 -20.05 5.19
N LYS A 91 3.70 -20.70 6.32
CA LYS A 91 3.93 -20.18 7.67
C LYS A 91 5.42 -20.12 8.00
#